data_AF-A0A8K0UYT2-F1
#
_entry.id   AF-A0A8K0UYT2-F1
#
_cell.length_a   1.000
_cell.length_b   1.000
_cell.length_c   1.000
_cell.angle_alpha   90.00
_cell.angle_beta   90.00
_cell.angle_gamma   90.00
#
_symmetry.space_group_name_H-M   'P 1'
#
loop_
_entity.id
_entity.type
_entity.pdbx_description
1 polymer ?
#
loop_
_entity_poly.entity_id
_entity_poly.type
_entity_poly.pdbx_seq_one_letter_code
_entity_poly.pdbx_strand_id
1 'polypeptide(L)'
;MDENFKIFSEKVEKFIRDNDNFTVLYHMDCDGIVSAVLLKKTIESLGKTVKTFRASNYEDFETLDAFSLSASVIICDMEVKPENLDAFRGKNLCVIDHHRLVGLENEENILYVNPKHWGDLKYTPCSLLEYRLFERFVSSLDWLATIGLISDSGGKENADFVRSV
;
A
#
# COMPACT_ATOMS: atom_id res chain seq x y z
N MET A 1 -4.09 6.11 -19.13
CA MET A 1 -4.02 5.97 -17.66
C MET A 1 -5.17 6.78 -17.08
N ASP A 2 -5.94 6.22 -16.16
CA ASP A 2 -7.16 6.83 -15.60
C ASP A 2 -6.85 8.16 -14.89
N GLU A 3 -7.67 9.18 -15.07
CA GLU A 3 -7.50 10.50 -14.43
C GLU A 3 -7.58 10.40 -12.91
N ASN A 4 -8.45 9.54 -12.39
CA ASN A 4 -8.57 9.30 -10.95
C ASN A 4 -7.34 8.56 -10.40
N PHE A 5 -6.79 7.59 -11.15
CA PHE A 5 -5.53 6.94 -10.75
C PHE A 5 -4.41 7.97 -10.59
N LYS A 6 -4.31 8.92 -11.52
CA LYS A 6 -3.32 10.00 -11.44
C LYS A 6 -3.53 10.85 -10.18
N ILE A 7 -4.77 11.20 -9.83
CA ILE A 7 -5.10 11.93 -8.60
C ILE A 7 -4.62 11.17 -7.36
N PHE A 8 -4.87 9.86 -7.28
CA PHE A 8 -4.43 9.05 -6.14
C PHE A 8 -2.90 8.88 -6.09
N SER A 9 -2.24 8.71 -7.23
CA SER A 9 -0.78 8.68 -7.36
C SER A 9 -0.15 9.98 -6.84
N GLU A 10 -0.70 11.13 -7.23
CA GLU A 10 -0.24 12.45 -6.74
C GLU A 10 -0.51 12.62 -5.24
N LYS A 11 -1.67 12.18 -4.74
CA LYS A 11 -2.00 12.23 -3.30
C LYS A 11 -1.05 11.39 -2.46
N VAL A 12 -0.76 10.15 -2.86
CA VAL A 12 0.12 9.26 -2.09
C VAL A 12 1.57 9.72 -2.14
N GLU A 13 2.04 10.21 -3.29
CA GLU A 13 3.34 10.82 -3.39
C GLU A 13 3.45 12.07 -2.49
N LYS A 14 2.44 12.94 -2.54
CA LYS A 14 2.40 14.13 -1.68
C LYS A 14 2.40 13.75 -0.21
N PHE A 15 1.62 12.74 0.18
CA PHE A 15 1.62 12.19 1.54
C PHE A 15 3.03 11.78 1.96
N ILE A 16 3.78 11.05 1.13
CA ILE A 16 5.16 10.65 1.46
C ILE A 16 6.10 11.86 1.54
N ARG A 17 5.93 12.87 0.68
CA ARG A 17 6.78 14.08 0.69
C ARG A 17 6.58 14.96 1.93
N ASP A 18 5.33 15.15 2.33
CA ASP A 18 4.94 16.02 3.45
C ASP A 18 5.25 15.39 4.81
N ASN A 19 5.59 14.10 4.84
CA ASN A 19 5.79 13.31 6.05
C ASN A 19 7.22 12.77 6.15
N ASP A 20 7.60 12.30 7.33
CA ASP A 20 8.92 11.74 7.64
C ASP A 20 8.80 10.63 8.67
N ASN A 21 9.82 9.78 8.76
CA ASN A 21 9.86 8.63 9.68
C ASN A 21 8.62 7.75 9.51
N PHE A 22 8.67 6.86 8.53
CA PHE A 22 7.55 5.98 8.22
C PHE A 22 7.64 4.66 8.99
N THR A 23 6.48 4.11 9.35
CA THR A 23 6.32 2.67 9.56
C THR A 23 5.44 2.10 8.45
N VAL A 24 5.92 1.08 7.75
CA VAL A 24 5.12 0.32 6.78
C VAL A 24 4.63 -0.95 7.45
N LEU A 25 3.32 -1.07 7.60
CA LEU A 25 2.62 -2.28 8.04
C LEU A 25 2.18 -3.06 6.80
N TYR A 26 2.39 -4.37 6.81
CA TYR A 26 2.15 -5.21 5.64
C TYR A 26 1.69 -6.61 6.03
N HIS A 27 0.95 -7.23 5.12
CA HIS A 27 0.52 -8.62 5.23
C HIS A 27 1.67 -9.61 5.01
N MET A 28 1.55 -10.79 5.60
CA MET A 28 2.64 -11.77 5.68
C MET A 28 2.82 -12.65 4.44
N ASP A 29 1.92 -12.56 3.47
CA ASP A 29 2.06 -13.28 2.23
C ASP A 29 3.06 -12.60 1.28
N CYS A 30 3.21 -13.19 0.09
CA CYS A 30 4.17 -12.71 -0.88
C CYS A 30 3.75 -11.37 -1.51
N ASP A 31 2.45 -11.05 -1.61
CA ASP A 31 2.01 -9.76 -2.14
C ASP A 31 2.31 -8.63 -1.16
N GLY A 32 1.99 -8.83 0.12
CA GLY A 32 2.29 -7.88 1.18
C GLY A 32 3.80 -7.68 1.40
N ILE A 33 4.60 -8.75 1.37
CA ILE A 33 6.08 -8.64 1.48
C ILE A 33 6.65 -7.85 0.31
N VAL A 34 6.22 -8.15 -0.92
CA VAL A 34 6.69 -7.43 -2.11
C VAL A 34 6.28 -5.96 -2.05
N SER A 35 5.04 -5.68 -1.69
CA SER A 35 4.51 -4.33 -1.49
C SER A 35 5.38 -3.55 -0.50
N ALA A 36 5.60 -4.10 0.70
CA ALA A 36 6.45 -3.46 1.70
C ALA A 36 7.87 -3.13 1.19
N VAL A 37 8.44 -3.95 0.31
CA VAL A 37 9.74 -3.68 -0.33
C VAL A 37 9.65 -2.54 -1.34
N LEU A 38 8.62 -2.51 -2.21
CA LEU A 38 8.41 -1.44 -3.19
C LEU A 38 8.18 -0.09 -2.51
N LEU A 39 7.32 -0.05 -1.48
CA LEU A 39 7.12 1.13 -0.64
C LEU A 39 8.40 1.58 0.04
N LYS A 40 9.12 0.65 0.68
CA LYS A 40 10.39 0.96 1.34
C LYS A 40 11.37 1.62 0.37
N LYS A 41 11.55 1.06 -0.83
CA LYS A 41 12.43 1.61 -1.86
C LYS A 41 11.99 2.98 -2.33
N THR A 42 10.69 3.17 -2.52
CA THR A 42 10.11 4.47 -2.87
C THR A 42 10.40 5.52 -1.80
N ILE A 43 10.12 5.23 -0.53
CA ILE A 43 10.32 6.14 0.59
C ILE A 43 11.82 6.47 0.76
N GLU A 44 12.70 5.46 0.68
CA GLU A 44 14.16 5.65 0.74
C GLU A 44 14.67 6.51 -0.43
N SER A 45 14.14 6.32 -1.65
CA SER A 45 14.53 7.11 -2.83
C SER A 45 14.16 8.60 -2.72
N LEU A 46 13.16 8.91 -1.89
CA LEU A 46 12.75 10.27 -1.55
C LEU A 46 13.54 10.87 -0.38
N GLY A 47 14.57 10.18 0.12
CA GLY A 47 15.43 10.63 1.22
C GLY A 47 14.78 10.52 2.60
N LYS A 48 13.72 9.70 2.73
CA LYS A 48 12.93 9.53 3.94
C LYS A 48 13.34 8.25 4.67
N THR A 49 13.16 8.22 6.00
CA THR A 49 13.42 7.04 6.82
C THR A 49 12.19 6.15 6.91
N VAL A 50 12.39 4.84 6.90
CA VAL A 50 11.31 3.86 6.98
C VAL A 50 11.75 2.62 7.73
N LYS A 51 10.88 2.13 8.60
CA LYS A 51 10.94 0.76 9.13
C LYS A 51 9.73 -0.02 8.67
N THR A 52 9.90 -1.32 8.50
CA THR A 52 8.80 -2.23 8.18
C THR A 52 8.39 -2.96 9.45
N PHE A 53 7.09 -3.11 9.67
CA PHE A 53 6.53 -3.90 10.75
C PHE A 53 5.58 -4.92 10.15
N ARG A 54 5.80 -6.16 10.55
CA ARG A 54 5.11 -7.32 10.04
C ARG A 54 3.84 -7.55 10.86
N ALA A 55 2.67 -7.37 10.26
CA ALA A 55 1.44 -7.82 10.88
C ALA A 55 1.25 -9.30 10.52
N SER A 56 1.17 -10.16 11.53
CA SER A 56 0.88 -11.58 11.38
C SER A 56 -0.53 -11.78 10.81
N ASN A 57 -1.51 -11.07 11.38
CA ASN A 57 -2.94 -11.23 11.12
C ASN A 57 -3.69 -9.89 11.24
N TYR A 58 -4.94 -9.81 10.77
CA TYR A 58 -5.87 -8.69 11.03
C TYR A 58 -6.10 -8.39 12.52
N GLU A 59 -6.04 -9.43 13.35
CA GLU A 59 -6.18 -9.36 14.82
C GLU A 59 -5.01 -8.62 15.49
N ASP A 60 -3.90 -8.40 14.77
CA ASP A 60 -2.72 -7.74 15.33
C ASP A 60 -2.94 -6.25 15.60
N PHE A 61 -3.91 -5.60 14.94
CA PHE A 61 -4.22 -4.18 15.19
C PHE A 61 -4.61 -3.93 16.66
N GLU A 62 -5.29 -4.88 17.31
CA GLU A 62 -5.69 -4.75 18.71
C GLU A 62 -4.52 -4.89 19.70
N THR A 63 -3.46 -5.60 19.28
CA THR A 63 -2.25 -5.82 20.08
C THR A 63 -1.10 -4.90 19.71
N LEU A 64 -1.31 -4.06 18.70
CA LEU A 64 -0.31 -3.19 18.14
C LEU A 64 0.01 -2.05 19.12
N ASP A 65 1.24 -2.01 19.61
CA ASP A 65 1.69 -0.90 20.43
C ASP A 65 1.87 0.35 19.54
N ALA A 66 0.90 1.26 19.58
CA ALA A 66 0.91 2.50 18.81
C ALA A 66 2.13 3.40 19.11
N PHE A 67 2.75 3.26 20.30
CA PHE A 67 3.99 3.97 20.64
C PHE A 67 5.21 3.39 19.92
N SER A 68 5.16 2.12 19.53
CA SER A 68 6.18 1.50 18.70
C SER A 68 6.14 1.99 17.25
N LEU A 69 5.03 2.55 16.79
CA LEU A 69 4.88 3.09 15.45
C LEU A 69 5.45 4.50 15.32
N SER A 70 6.00 4.81 14.14
CA SER A 70 6.38 6.18 13.79
C SER A 70 5.16 7.10 13.69
N ALA A 71 5.38 8.42 13.51
CA ALA A 71 4.31 9.40 13.37
C ALA A 71 3.51 9.21 12.06
N SER A 72 4.18 8.75 11.01
CA SER A 72 3.57 8.46 9.71
C SER A 72 3.54 6.96 9.47
N VAL A 73 2.38 6.44 9.10
CA VAL A 73 2.10 5.02 8.94
C VAL A 73 1.51 4.77 7.56
N ILE A 74 2.05 3.79 6.85
CA ILE A 74 1.45 3.25 5.64
C ILE A 74 1.09 1.80 5.89
N ILE A 75 -0.16 1.41 5.67
CA ILE A 75 -0.60 0.03 5.70
C ILE A 75 -0.77 -0.44 4.26
N CYS A 76 -0.16 -1.57 3.90
CA CYS A 76 -0.27 -2.15 2.56
C CYS A 76 -0.77 -3.59 2.63
N ASP A 77 -1.56 -3.96 1.61
CA ASP A 77 -2.09 -5.31 1.40
C ASP A 77 -2.88 -5.90 2.58
N MET A 78 -3.59 -5.04 3.31
CA MET A 78 -4.41 -5.46 4.45
C MET A 78 -5.75 -4.73 4.42
N GLU A 79 -6.85 -5.50 4.43
CA GLU A 79 -8.18 -4.99 4.80
C GLU A 79 -8.13 -4.36 6.21
N VAL A 80 -8.25 -3.04 6.27
CA VAL A 80 -8.38 -2.27 7.52
C VAL A 80 -9.84 -1.85 7.66
N LYS A 81 -10.42 -2.00 8.85
CA LYS A 81 -11.81 -1.60 9.11
C LYS A 81 -11.86 -0.34 9.98
N PRO A 82 -12.96 0.43 9.96
CA PRO A 82 -13.11 1.63 10.78
C PRO A 82 -12.83 1.39 12.27
N GLU A 83 -13.23 0.24 12.82
CA GLU A 83 -12.95 -0.12 14.22
C GLU A 83 -11.44 -0.26 14.55
N ASN A 84 -10.58 -0.48 13.55
CA ASN A 84 -9.14 -0.59 13.76
C ASN A 84 -8.44 0.79 13.80
N LEU A 85 -9.12 1.87 13.41
CA LEU A 85 -8.50 3.21 13.27
C LEU A 85 -8.08 3.82 14.61
N ASP A 86 -8.70 3.39 15.72
CA ASP A 86 -8.32 3.85 17.06
C ASP A 86 -6.87 3.48 17.41
N ALA A 87 -6.33 2.38 16.87
CA ALA A 87 -4.92 2.01 17.04
C ALA A 87 -3.94 3.01 16.39
N PHE A 88 -4.43 3.84 15.46
CA PHE A 88 -3.64 4.80 14.70
C PHE A 88 -3.96 6.25 15.06
N ARG A 89 -4.72 6.48 16.15
CA ARG A 89 -5.10 7.84 16.57
C ARG A 89 -3.86 8.73 16.78
N GLY A 90 -3.87 9.90 16.13
CA GLY A 90 -2.77 10.86 16.19
C GLY A 90 -1.59 10.55 15.25
N LYS A 91 -1.72 9.55 14.38
CA LYS A 91 -0.75 9.26 13.30
C LYS A 91 -1.25 9.83 11.97
N ASN A 92 -0.31 10.14 11.07
CA ASN A 92 -0.63 10.39 9.67
C ASN A 92 -0.77 9.03 8.99
N LEU A 93 -1.98 8.65 8.59
CA LEU A 93 -2.28 7.31 8.10
C LEU A 93 -2.59 7.30 6.60
N CYS A 94 -1.91 6.40 5.88
CA CYS A 94 -2.25 6.03 4.52
C CYS A 94 -2.47 4.51 4.45
N VAL A 95 -3.47 4.09 3.70
CA VAL A 95 -3.76 2.68 3.43
C VAL A 95 -3.69 2.49 1.92
N ILE A 96 -2.90 1.52 1.44
CA ILE A 96 -2.79 1.15 0.03
C ILE A 96 -3.20 -0.30 -0.08
N ASP A 97 -4.37 -0.57 -0.65
CA ASP A 97 -4.95 -1.91 -0.60
C ASP A 97 -5.75 -2.22 -1.87
N HIS A 98 -6.00 -3.51 -2.08
CA HIS A 98 -6.78 -4.02 -3.20
C HIS A 98 -7.95 -4.92 -2.75
N HIS A 99 -8.12 -5.19 -1.45
CA HIS A 99 -9.27 -5.91 -0.92
C HIS A 99 -10.58 -5.13 -1.13
N ARG A 100 -11.71 -5.73 -0.72
CA ARG A 100 -13.02 -5.07 -0.80
C ARG A 100 -13.05 -3.80 0.07
N LEU A 101 -13.88 -2.84 -0.32
CA LEU A 101 -14.12 -1.66 0.49
C LEU A 101 -14.98 -2.04 1.70
N VAL A 102 -14.57 -1.62 2.89
CA VAL A 102 -15.20 -1.96 4.18
C VAL A 102 -15.51 -0.73 5.03
N GLY A 103 -15.77 0.41 4.39
CA GLY A 103 -16.24 1.63 5.05
C GLY A 103 -15.17 2.70 5.29
N LEU A 104 -13.88 2.36 5.12
CA LEU A 104 -12.76 3.32 5.22
C LEU A 104 -12.85 4.47 4.22
N GLU A 105 -13.52 4.27 3.09
CA GLU A 105 -13.76 5.29 2.08
C GLU A 105 -14.50 6.53 2.60
N ASN A 106 -15.15 6.44 3.77
CA ASN A 106 -15.90 7.53 4.39
C ASN A 106 -15.08 8.31 5.44
N GLU A 107 -13.85 7.89 5.71
CA GLU A 107 -13.03 8.45 6.79
C GLU A 107 -12.15 9.60 6.27
N GLU A 108 -12.40 10.81 6.76
CA GLU A 108 -11.74 12.03 6.24
C GLU A 108 -10.25 12.16 6.63
N ASN A 109 -9.83 11.45 7.69
CA ASN A 109 -8.49 11.59 8.28
C ASN A 109 -7.47 10.57 7.77
N ILE A 110 -7.84 9.77 6.76
CA ILE A 110 -6.97 8.75 6.18
C ILE A 110 -6.83 8.95 4.68
N LEU A 111 -5.64 8.71 4.14
CA LEU A 111 -5.49 8.57 2.70
C LEU A 111 -5.68 7.11 2.33
N TYR A 112 -6.87 6.75 1.86
CA TYR A 112 -7.16 5.40 1.38
C TYR A 112 -6.99 5.31 -0.15
N VAL A 113 -6.05 4.49 -0.61
CA VAL A 113 -5.75 4.22 -2.01
C VAL A 113 -6.17 2.78 -2.31
N ASN A 114 -7.21 2.63 -3.12
CA ASN A 114 -7.72 1.33 -3.55
C ASN A 114 -8.28 1.42 -4.97
N PRO A 115 -7.95 0.48 -5.88
CA PRO A 115 -8.39 0.52 -7.27
C PRO A 115 -9.90 0.67 -7.49
N LYS A 116 -10.68 0.17 -6.53
CA LYS A 116 -12.14 0.27 -6.56
C LYS A 116 -12.64 1.72 -6.47
N HIS A 117 -11.86 2.65 -5.91
CA HIS A 117 -12.23 4.07 -5.86
C HIS A 117 -12.33 4.74 -7.23
N TRP A 118 -11.58 4.25 -8.21
CA TRP A 118 -11.63 4.75 -9.58
C TRP A 118 -12.33 3.77 -10.55
N GLY A 119 -13.08 2.82 -10.00
CA GLY A 119 -13.87 1.88 -10.80
C GLY A 119 -13.04 0.80 -11.50
N ASP A 120 -11.79 0.57 -11.08
CA ASP A 120 -11.03 -0.57 -11.56
C ASP A 120 -11.56 -1.85 -10.90
N LEU A 121 -12.33 -2.61 -11.68
CA LEU A 121 -12.90 -3.89 -11.29
C LEU A 121 -11.96 -5.06 -11.58
N LYS A 122 -10.81 -4.79 -12.21
CA LYS A 122 -9.80 -5.81 -12.47
C LYS A 122 -9.16 -6.22 -11.15
N TYR A 123 -8.94 -7.53 -11.00
CA TYR A 123 -8.13 -8.01 -9.89
C TYR A 123 -6.68 -7.55 -10.07
N THR A 124 -6.26 -6.58 -9.26
CA THR A 124 -4.93 -5.98 -9.27
C THR A 124 -4.36 -6.10 -7.85
N PRO A 125 -3.47 -7.09 -7.60
CA PRO A 125 -2.76 -7.23 -6.33
C PRO A 125 -2.04 -5.96 -5.90
N CYS A 126 -1.84 -5.82 -4.59
CA CYS A 126 -1.26 -4.63 -3.97
C CYS A 126 0.14 -4.34 -4.53
N SER A 127 0.98 -5.35 -4.76
CA SER A 127 2.32 -5.15 -5.31
C SER A 127 2.33 -4.49 -6.69
N LEU A 128 1.40 -4.89 -7.58
CA LEU A 128 1.25 -4.28 -8.90
C LEU A 128 0.68 -2.87 -8.80
N LEU A 129 -0.25 -2.64 -7.88
CA LEU A 129 -0.77 -1.31 -7.60
C LEU A 129 0.36 -0.37 -7.17
N GLU A 130 1.17 -0.78 -6.19
CA GLU A 130 2.30 0.02 -5.71
C GLU A 130 3.36 0.26 -6.77
N TYR A 131 3.70 -0.77 -7.56
CA TYR A 131 4.60 -0.59 -8.70
C TYR A 131 4.08 0.49 -9.64
N ARG A 132 2.79 0.47 -9.98
CA ARG A 132 2.19 1.49 -10.87
C ARG A 132 2.17 2.88 -10.22
N LEU A 133 1.83 2.98 -8.94
CA LEU A 133 1.80 4.25 -8.21
C LEU A 133 3.18 4.91 -8.16
N PHE A 134 4.24 4.10 -8.08
CA PHE A 134 5.60 4.54 -7.84
C PHE A 134 6.60 4.17 -8.94
N GLU A 135 6.12 3.86 -10.15
CA GLU A 135 6.92 3.27 -11.24
C GLU A 135 8.24 4.02 -11.46
N ARG A 136 8.21 5.35 -11.44
CA ARG A 136 9.40 6.18 -11.64
C ARG A 136 10.52 5.97 -10.59
N PHE A 137 10.20 5.44 -9.42
CA PHE A 137 11.12 5.17 -8.32
C PHE A 137 11.57 3.71 -8.27
N VAL A 138 10.73 2.79 -8.77
CA VAL A 138 10.94 1.34 -8.67
C VAL A 138 10.90 0.64 -10.03
N SER A 139 11.13 1.35 -11.13
CA SER A 139 11.03 0.83 -12.50
C SER A 139 11.92 -0.37 -12.80
N SER A 140 13.03 -0.54 -12.06
CA SER A 140 13.91 -1.71 -12.16
C SER A 140 13.45 -2.92 -11.34
N LEU A 141 12.31 -2.82 -10.66
CA LEU A 141 11.72 -3.82 -9.78
C LEU A 141 10.37 -4.34 -10.31
N ASP A 142 10.10 -4.16 -11.60
CA ASP A 142 8.95 -4.72 -12.31
C ASP A 142 8.84 -6.24 -12.16
N TRP A 143 9.98 -6.95 -12.20
CA TRP A 143 10.05 -8.40 -11.92
C TRP A 143 9.62 -8.75 -10.51
N LEU A 144 9.92 -7.89 -9.53
CA LEU A 144 9.52 -8.12 -8.14
C LEU A 144 8.02 -7.91 -7.98
N ALA A 145 7.47 -6.86 -8.61
CA ALA A 145 6.03 -6.65 -8.67
C ALA A 145 5.30 -7.82 -9.37
N THR A 146 5.90 -8.40 -10.42
CA THR A 146 5.38 -9.61 -11.07
C THR A 146 5.34 -10.81 -10.13
N ILE A 147 6.30 -10.97 -9.22
CA ILE A 147 6.28 -12.04 -8.22
C ILE A 147 5.08 -11.88 -7.27
N GLY A 148 4.88 -10.69 -6.70
CA GLY A 148 3.74 -10.41 -5.82
C GLY A 148 2.41 -10.64 -6.55
N LEU A 149 2.28 -10.06 -7.75
CA LEU A 149 1.14 -10.23 -8.65
C LEU A 149 0.76 -11.70 -8.92
N ILE A 150 1.74 -12.54 -9.24
CA ILE A 150 1.48 -13.96 -9.53
C ILE A 150 1.15 -14.72 -8.25
N SER A 151 1.84 -14.40 -7.14
CA SER A 151 1.63 -15.07 -5.86
C SER A 151 0.21 -14.90 -5.32
N ASP A 152 -0.39 -13.74 -5.57
CA ASP A 152 -1.79 -13.44 -5.24
C ASP A 152 -2.75 -13.76 -6.40
N SER A 153 -2.35 -14.64 -7.32
CA SER A 153 -3.20 -15.15 -8.40
C SER A 153 -3.67 -14.11 -9.45
N GLY A 154 -3.17 -12.87 -9.43
CA GLY A 154 -3.57 -11.80 -10.37
C GLY A 154 -2.90 -11.87 -11.75
N GLY A 155 -2.05 -12.86 -11.99
CA GLY A 155 -1.27 -12.99 -13.22
C GLY A 155 -2.11 -13.19 -14.49
N LYS A 156 -3.28 -13.85 -14.39
CA LYS A 156 -4.15 -14.07 -15.55
C LYS A 156 -4.80 -12.77 -16.02
N GLU A 157 -5.35 -12.00 -15.09
CA GLU A 157 -6.00 -10.72 -15.35
C GLU A 157 -4.97 -9.71 -15.85
N ASN A 158 -3.73 -9.76 -15.33
CA ASN A 158 -2.64 -8.84 -15.68
C ASN A 158 -1.60 -9.44 -16.63
N ALA A 159 -2.02 -10.33 -17.53
CA ALA A 159 -1.11 -11.05 -18.43
C ALA A 159 -0.22 -10.15 -19.29
N ASP A 160 -0.69 -8.96 -19.67
CA ASP A 160 0.12 -8.01 -20.47
C ASP A 160 1.33 -7.50 -19.69
N PHE A 161 1.17 -7.22 -18.38
CA PHE A 161 2.28 -6.83 -17.52
C PHE A 161 3.24 -7.99 -17.28
N VAL A 162 2.69 -9.19 -16.99
CA VAL A 162 3.51 -10.39 -16.78
C VAL A 162 4.38 -10.72 -17.99
N ARG A 163 3.89 -10.47 -19.22
CA ARG A 163 4.63 -10.73 -20.45
C ARG A 163 5.61 -9.62 -20.84
N SER A 164 5.50 -8.43 -20.25
CA SER A 164 6.37 -7.30 -20.55
C SER A 164 7.65 -7.27 -19.71
N VAL A 165 7.64 -7.97 -18.58
CA VAL A 165 8.79 -8.21 -17.70
C VAL A 165 9.67 -9.32 -18.28
#